data_AF-A0A1W9VC62-F1
#
_entry.id   AF-A0A1W9VC62-F1
#
_cell.length_a   1.000
_cell.length_b   1.000
_cell.length_c   1.000
_cell.angle_alpha   90.00
_cell.angle_beta   90.00
_cell.angle_gamma   90.00
#
_symmetry.space_group_name_H-M   'P 1'
#
loop_
_entity.id
_entity.type
_entity.pdbx_description
1 polymer ?
#
loop_
_entity_poly.entity_id
_entity_poly.type
_entity_poly.pdbx_seq_one_letter_code
_entity_poly.pdbx_strand_id
1 'polypeptide(L)'
;MRPVIMILGAGVMQLPAYKAAKKNNWISIGADGNPDASCRQLADYFIPVDLKDRVRLTEKASEFKEKIGLDGVFTCGTDFSTSVAWIAAELNLPGIPYKAALNCTDKIRMRSVFAENSVPSPAFVEVSEDMDISRVTKNLNYPLVVKPVDNMGGRGVIKVLSPESLEEAVKEAIRFSRTDRAIMEEFMEGPEFSLDSLIKDGELHVTGFADRHIFFPPCFIEMGHTLPTSLSEKDKKEIIRVFGLAVKALGITNGAAKGDIKLCSDGVMIGEIAARLSGGYMSGWTYPYASGVPLVEMGMKIAMAMDPGDFNEPESDSSSERAFISIPGTVKEIKYLDEAHDIDGVMDLFLRVEEGDQVIFPVNNVTKCGNVLALGKTREEALASSEAAVKRIRILLEPGSLETENYMKMPLSHGFPPSAYESQENSWCKTEGFFEFNPDFSMTYTIHPLPVPVSEDPLYSIKDWHGISIGEALTELKNEKDIVVTEGGEWTLFSRHLWFSLLRGGIQGALWFLERNEEI
;
A
#
# COMPACT_ATOMS: atom_id res chain seq x y z
N MET A 1 27.33 27.98 -9.84
CA MET A 1 26.52 27.25 -10.82
C MET A 1 25.27 26.75 -10.11
N ARG A 2 24.10 26.66 -10.76
CA ARG A 2 22.92 26.08 -10.11
C ARG A 2 23.14 24.57 -9.92
N PRO A 3 22.84 23.97 -8.75
CA PRO A 3 22.93 22.52 -8.59
C PRO A 3 22.07 21.79 -9.62
N VAL A 4 22.56 20.66 -10.12
CA VAL A 4 21.89 19.82 -11.13
C VAL A 4 21.66 18.42 -10.56
N ILE A 5 20.41 17.97 -10.57
CA ILE A 5 20.03 16.66 -10.02
C ILE A 5 19.22 15.86 -11.03
N MET A 6 19.58 14.60 -11.20
CA MET A 6 18.79 13.65 -11.97
C MET A 6 17.82 12.90 -11.05
N ILE A 7 16.54 12.88 -11.40
CA ILE A 7 15.48 12.21 -10.64
C ILE A 7 14.99 11.01 -11.46
N LEU A 8 15.17 9.80 -10.93
CA LEU A 8 14.63 8.58 -11.53
C LEU A 8 13.18 8.40 -11.09
N GLY A 9 12.26 8.56 -12.04
CA GLY A 9 10.82 8.60 -11.85
C GLY A 9 10.25 10.00 -12.10
N ALA A 10 9.11 10.05 -12.79
CA ALA A 10 8.33 11.27 -12.97
C ALA A 10 6.83 11.02 -12.73
N GLY A 11 6.49 10.00 -11.93
CA GLY A 11 5.12 9.79 -11.46
C GLY A 11 4.79 10.66 -10.25
N VAL A 12 3.54 10.55 -9.78
CA VAL A 12 3.03 11.35 -8.63
C VAL A 12 3.92 11.23 -7.41
N MET A 13 4.49 10.05 -7.15
CA MET A 13 5.36 9.78 -6.01
C MET A 13 6.65 10.63 -5.99
N GLN A 14 7.10 11.14 -7.15
CA GLN A 14 8.26 12.03 -7.24
C GLN A 14 7.89 13.51 -7.22
N LEU A 15 6.59 13.87 -7.18
CA LEU A 15 6.14 15.26 -7.15
C LEU A 15 6.83 16.11 -6.07
N PRO A 16 7.03 15.64 -4.82
CA PRO A 16 7.75 16.41 -3.80
C PRO A 16 9.19 16.74 -4.20
N ALA A 17 9.88 15.84 -4.94
CA ALA A 17 11.26 16.05 -5.40
C ALA A 17 11.33 17.16 -6.45
N TYR A 18 10.44 17.16 -7.44
CA TYR A 18 10.38 18.23 -8.44
C TYR A 18 9.99 19.59 -7.82
N LYS A 19 9.04 19.59 -6.87
CA LYS A 19 8.69 20.79 -6.10
C LYS A 19 9.90 21.33 -5.32
N ALA A 20 10.67 20.45 -4.67
CA ALA A 20 11.88 20.81 -3.95
C ALA A 20 12.97 21.40 -4.87
N ALA A 21 13.21 20.79 -6.03
CA ALA A 21 14.16 21.32 -7.02
C ALA A 21 13.77 22.73 -7.48
N LYS A 22 12.51 22.93 -7.85
CA LYS A 22 11.98 24.24 -8.28
C LYS A 22 12.10 25.28 -7.18
N LYS A 23 11.69 24.95 -5.94
CA LYS A 23 11.77 25.83 -4.77
C LYS A 23 13.20 26.30 -4.50
N ASN A 24 14.18 25.42 -4.65
CA ASN A 24 15.59 25.70 -4.38
C ASN A 24 16.38 26.20 -5.60
N ASN A 25 15.71 26.45 -6.74
CA ASN A 25 16.33 26.86 -8.00
C ASN A 25 17.46 25.89 -8.45
N TRP A 26 17.23 24.59 -8.27
CA TRP A 26 18.05 23.52 -8.84
C TRP A 26 17.55 23.17 -10.25
N ILE A 27 18.44 22.67 -11.09
CA ILE A 27 18.10 22.13 -12.41
C ILE A 27 17.75 20.65 -12.23
N SER A 28 16.54 20.27 -12.63
CA SER A 28 16.01 18.92 -12.54
C SER A 28 16.04 18.21 -13.89
N ILE A 29 16.61 17.01 -13.92
CA ILE A 29 16.59 16.11 -15.07
C ILE A 29 15.72 14.91 -14.69
N GLY A 30 14.49 14.87 -15.19
CA GLY A 30 13.59 13.74 -14.97
C GLY A 30 13.85 12.59 -15.94
N ALA A 31 13.80 11.36 -15.47
CA ALA A 31 13.79 10.16 -16.32
C ALA A 31 12.58 9.30 -15.97
N ASP A 32 11.85 8.83 -16.97
CA ASP A 32 10.75 7.87 -16.79
C ASP A 32 10.49 7.10 -18.10
N GLY A 33 10.03 5.86 -18.00
CA GLY A 33 9.66 5.05 -19.16
C GLY A 33 8.37 5.52 -19.81
N ASN A 34 7.47 6.13 -19.04
CA ASN A 34 6.27 6.76 -19.55
C ASN A 34 6.60 8.19 -20.02
N PRO A 35 6.53 8.50 -21.33
CA PRO A 35 6.75 9.86 -21.80
C PRO A 35 5.72 10.83 -21.20
N ASP A 36 4.51 10.39 -20.88
CA ASP A 36 3.43 11.24 -20.38
C ASP A 36 3.29 11.17 -18.87
N ALA A 37 4.35 10.81 -18.16
CA ALA A 37 4.37 10.74 -16.70
C ALA A 37 3.93 12.09 -16.06
N SER A 38 3.19 12.02 -14.96
CA SER A 38 2.47 13.16 -14.35
C SER A 38 3.36 14.36 -14.00
N CYS A 39 4.62 14.14 -13.65
CA CYS A 39 5.58 15.17 -13.29
C CYS A 39 6.50 15.57 -14.45
N ARG A 40 6.32 15.05 -15.68
CA ARG A 40 7.16 15.36 -16.85
C ARG A 40 7.32 16.87 -17.06
N GLN A 41 6.23 17.62 -16.96
CA GLN A 41 6.22 19.08 -17.20
C GLN A 41 6.91 19.89 -16.09
N LEU A 42 7.18 19.27 -14.94
CA LEU A 42 7.86 19.93 -13.82
C LEU A 42 9.39 19.83 -13.92
N ALA A 43 9.91 18.94 -14.78
CA ALA A 43 11.33 18.77 -15.00
C ALA A 43 11.87 19.85 -15.97
N ASP A 44 13.08 20.37 -15.71
CA ASP A 44 13.75 21.28 -16.65
C ASP A 44 14.18 20.53 -17.93
N TYR A 45 14.57 19.27 -17.77
CA TYR A 45 14.88 18.33 -18.85
C TYR A 45 14.22 16.97 -18.58
N PHE A 46 13.82 16.27 -19.63
CA PHE A 46 13.14 14.97 -19.50
C PHE A 46 13.72 13.92 -20.45
N ILE A 47 13.91 12.70 -19.94
CA ILE A 47 14.49 11.57 -20.67
C ILE A 47 13.48 10.40 -20.66
N PRO A 48 12.85 10.07 -21.81
CA PRO A 48 11.91 8.96 -21.91
C PRO A 48 12.67 7.62 -22.01
N VAL A 49 13.05 7.06 -20.86
CA VAL A 49 13.84 5.82 -20.75
C VAL A 49 13.30 4.98 -19.60
N ASP A 50 13.13 3.67 -19.85
CA ASP A 50 12.78 2.72 -18.79
C ASP A 50 13.85 2.76 -17.69
N LEU A 51 13.40 2.92 -16.44
CA LEU A 51 14.27 3.03 -15.27
C LEU A 51 15.10 1.76 -14.98
N LYS A 52 14.76 0.65 -15.64
CA LYS A 52 15.52 -0.60 -15.65
C LYS A 52 16.72 -0.56 -16.58
N ASP A 53 16.72 0.29 -17.61
CA ASP A 53 17.83 0.44 -18.56
C ASP A 53 18.96 1.30 -17.99
N ARG A 54 19.68 0.74 -17.01
CA ARG A 54 20.78 1.43 -16.32
C ARG A 54 21.89 1.90 -17.27
N VAL A 55 22.11 1.21 -18.39
CA VAL A 55 23.15 1.57 -19.36
C VAL A 55 22.77 2.88 -20.03
N ARG A 56 21.57 2.92 -20.62
CA ARG A 56 21.08 4.13 -21.29
C ARG A 56 20.88 5.30 -20.34
N LEU A 57 20.43 5.05 -19.11
CA LEU A 57 20.35 6.09 -18.08
C LEU A 57 21.73 6.68 -17.76
N THR A 58 22.76 5.83 -17.65
CA THR A 58 24.14 6.27 -17.35
C THR A 58 24.71 7.07 -18.52
N GLU A 59 24.52 6.62 -19.76
CA GLU A 59 24.91 7.37 -20.97
C GLU A 59 24.30 8.77 -20.97
N LYS A 60 22.99 8.87 -20.72
CA LYS A 60 22.29 10.16 -20.69
C LYS A 60 22.74 11.04 -19.52
N ALA A 61 22.93 10.47 -18.35
CA ALA A 61 23.47 11.19 -17.20
C ALA A 61 24.88 11.74 -17.50
N SER A 62 25.74 10.98 -18.18
CA SER A 62 27.06 11.43 -18.63
C SER A 62 26.98 12.60 -19.61
N GLU A 63 26.09 12.53 -20.61
CA GLU A 63 25.86 13.62 -21.56
C GLU A 63 25.47 14.93 -20.86
N PHE A 64 24.61 14.86 -19.84
CA PHE A 64 24.22 16.03 -19.06
C PHE A 64 25.35 16.54 -18.17
N LYS A 65 26.09 15.62 -17.52
CA LYS A 65 27.25 15.96 -16.70
C LYS A 65 28.28 16.78 -17.49
N GLU A 66 28.54 16.41 -18.74
CA GLU A 66 29.46 17.14 -19.62
C GLU A 66 28.92 18.50 -20.09
N LYS A 67 27.61 18.61 -20.35
CA LYS A 67 27.00 19.83 -20.91
C LYS A 67 26.68 20.91 -19.88
N ILE A 68 26.12 20.51 -18.75
CA ILE A 68 25.56 21.43 -17.74
C ILE A 68 25.96 21.09 -16.30
N GLY A 69 26.73 20.01 -16.10
CA GLY A 69 27.03 19.46 -14.77
C GLY A 69 25.98 18.45 -14.31
N LEU A 70 26.34 17.67 -13.30
CA LEU A 70 25.45 16.76 -12.58
C LEU A 70 26.04 16.55 -11.18
N ASP A 71 25.31 16.99 -10.15
CA ASP A 71 25.78 16.98 -8.76
C ASP A 71 25.25 15.77 -7.98
N GLY A 72 24.15 15.17 -8.42
CA GLY A 72 23.57 14.00 -7.75
C GLY A 72 22.52 13.27 -8.59
N VAL A 73 22.23 12.05 -8.17
CA VAL A 73 21.14 11.21 -8.71
C VAL A 73 20.25 10.79 -7.55
N PHE A 74 18.94 10.86 -7.73
CA PHE A 74 17.99 10.67 -6.65
C PHE A 74 16.75 9.89 -7.12
N THR A 75 16.11 9.21 -6.17
CA THR A 75 14.79 8.62 -6.37
C THR A 75 14.06 8.55 -5.02
N CYS A 76 12.73 8.62 -5.05
CA CYS A 76 11.87 8.41 -3.88
C CYS A 76 10.59 7.70 -4.32
N GLY A 77 9.98 6.90 -3.44
CA GLY A 77 8.70 6.23 -3.74
C GLY A 77 8.71 5.27 -4.94
N THR A 78 9.88 4.82 -5.38
CA THR A 78 10.07 3.80 -6.41
C THR A 78 11.35 3.00 -6.14
N ASP A 79 11.39 1.73 -6.59
CA ASP A 79 12.47 0.79 -6.28
C ASP A 79 13.52 0.73 -7.39
N PHE A 80 14.16 1.88 -7.61
CA PHE A 80 15.28 2.05 -8.52
C PHE A 80 16.55 2.55 -7.82
N SER A 81 16.67 2.30 -6.50
CA SER A 81 17.86 2.64 -5.71
C SER A 81 19.14 2.01 -6.28
N THR A 82 19.04 0.81 -6.86
CA THR A 82 20.17 0.17 -7.56
C THR A 82 20.60 0.92 -8.81
N SER A 83 19.66 1.47 -9.59
CA SER A 83 19.97 2.28 -10.77
C SER A 83 20.59 3.62 -10.36
N VAL A 84 20.06 4.25 -9.30
CA VAL A 84 20.65 5.47 -8.71
C VAL A 84 22.09 5.22 -8.27
N ALA A 85 22.32 4.19 -7.47
CA ALA A 85 23.65 3.85 -6.95
C ALA A 85 24.64 3.45 -8.06
N TRP A 86 24.16 2.80 -9.13
CA TRP A 86 24.96 2.49 -10.30
C TRP A 86 25.43 3.75 -11.02
N ILE A 87 24.51 4.64 -11.39
CA ILE A 87 24.83 5.88 -12.11
C ILE A 87 25.77 6.73 -11.25
N ALA A 88 25.51 6.83 -9.94
CA ALA A 88 26.36 7.57 -9.03
C ALA A 88 27.79 7.01 -9.00
N ALA A 89 27.96 5.68 -8.93
CA ALA A 89 29.27 5.05 -8.95
C ALA A 89 30.00 5.26 -10.28
N GLU A 90 29.36 4.99 -11.42
CA GLU A 90 29.96 5.13 -12.76
C GLU A 90 30.39 6.57 -13.06
N LEU A 91 29.63 7.54 -12.57
CA LEU A 91 29.90 8.96 -12.78
C LEU A 91 30.66 9.62 -11.61
N ASN A 92 31.13 8.87 -10.62
CA ASN A 92 31.81 9.41 -9.43
C ASN A 92 31.02 10.54 -8.73
N LEU A 93 29.71 10.34 -8.56
CA LEU A 93 28.81 11.23 -7.83
C LEU A 93 28.58 10.71 -6.40
N PRO A 94 28.13 11.56 -5.47
CA PRO A 94 27.71 11.11 -4.15
C PRO A 94 26.55 10.10 -4.25
N GLY A 95 26.56 9.08 -3.39
CA GLY A 95 25.49 8.09 -3.35
C GLY A 95 25.77 6.89 -2.45
N ILE A 96 24.74 6.08 -2.23
CA ILE A 96 24.86 4.80 -1.55
C ILE A 96 25.74 3.87 -2.40
N PRO A 97 26.66 3.08 -1.81
CA PRO A 97 27.45 2.12 -2.57
C PRO A 97 26.56 1.15 -3.35
N TYR A 98 26.88 0.87 -4.60
CA TYR A 98 26.09 -0.04 -5.45
C TYR A 98 25.86 -1.41 -4.81
N LYS A 99 26.86 -1.95 -4.10
CA LYS A 99 26.73 -3.20 -3.33
C LYS A 99 25.67 -3.10 -2.23
N ALA A 100 25.60 -1.97 -1.52
CA ALA A 100 24.61 -1.76 -0.45
C ALA A 100 23.19 -1.65 -1.02
N ALA A 101 23.00 -0.89 -2.10
CA ALA A 101 21.72 -0.82 -2.80
C ALA A 101 21.26 -2.21 -3.29
N LEU A 102 22.18 -2.99 -3.87
CA LEU A 102 21.91 -4.37 -4.28
C LEU A 102 21.55 -5.29 -3.11
N ASN A 103 22.22 -5.17 -1.97
CA ASN A 103 21.89 -5.94 -0.77
C ASN A 103 20.50 -5.59 -0.23
N CYS A 104 20.01 -4.36 -0.46
CA CYS A 104 18.67 -3.94 -0.07
C CYS A 104 17.57 -4.40 -1.04
N THR A 105 17.88 -4.46 -2.34
CA THR A 105 16.87 -4.77 -3.37
C THR A 105 16.62 -6.27 -3.53
N ASP A 106 17.64 -7.11 -3.33
CA ASP A 106 17.50 -8.57 -3.41
C ASP A 106 17.28 -9.16 -2.01
N LYS A 107 16.11 -9.76 -1.79
CA LYS A 107 15.72 -10.31 -0.48
C LYS A 107 16.62 -11.44 0.01
N ILE A 108 17.18 -12.26 -0.87
CA ILE A 108 18.11 -13.34 -0.48
C ILE A 108 19.42 -12.73 0.01
N ARG A 109 19.94 -11.73 -0.70
CA ARG A 109 21.15 -11.01 -0.29
C ARG A 109 20.93 -10.27 1.04
N MET A 110 19.80 -9.61 1.20
CA MET A 110 19.42 -8.93 2.44
C MET A 110 19.47 -9.90 3.63
N ARG A 111 18.76 -11.03 3.52
CA ARG A 111 18.68 -12.03 4.59
C ARG A 111 20.04 -12.67 4.88
N SER A 112 20.84 -12.92 3.85
CA SER A 112 22.21 -13.44 4.02
C SER A 112 23.09 -12.46 4.81
N VAL A 113 23.06 -11.18 4.46
CA VAL A 113 23.77 -10.12 5.21
C VAL A 113 23.29 -10.03 6.65
N PHE A 114 21.99 -10.16 6.90
CA PHE A 114 21.43 -10.16 8.25
C PHE A 114 21.90 -11.37 9.07
N ALA A 115 21.90 -12.57 8.49
CA ALA A 115 22.39 -13.78 9.13
C ALA A 115 23.89 -13.66 9.50
N GLU A 116 24.72 -13.16 8.57
CA GLU A 116 26.16 -12.94 8.80
C GLU A 116 26.44 -11.92 9.91
N ASN A 117 25.54 -10.95 10.12
CA ASN A 117 25.71 -9.86 11.10
C ASN A 117 24.81 -10.01 12.33
N SER A 118 24.15 -11.16 12.51
CA SER A 118 23.20 -11.41 13.62
C SER A 118 22.10 -10.34 13.75
N VAL A 119 21.62 -9.82 12.61
CA VAL A 119 20.45 -8.93 12.57
C VAL A 119 19.19 -9.81 12.57
N PRO A 120 18.27 -9.62 13.53
CA PRO A 120 17.03 -10.40 13.60
C PRO A 120 16.19 -10.28 12.32
N SER A 121 15.92 -11.40 11.67
CA SER A 121 15.08 -11.53 10.48
C SER A 121 14.57 -12.99 10.38
N PRO A 122 13.49 -13.28 9.63
CA PRO A 122 12.89 -14.61 9.64
C PRO A 122 13.82 -15.64 8.98
N ALA A 123 13.70 -16.90 9.40
CA ALA A 123 14.32 -18.02 8.69
C ALA A 123 13.78 -18.07 7.26
N PHE A 124 14.66 -18.38 6.30
CA PHE A 124 14.34 -18.26 4.89
C PHE A 124 15.06 -19.30 4.02
N VAL A 125 14.53 -19.52 2.82
CA VAL A 125 15.16 -20.30 1.77
C VAL A 125 14.84 -19.68 0.41
N GLU A 126 15.81 -19.74 -0.50
CA GLU A 126 15.60 -19.37 -1.91
C GLU A 126 14.94 -20.52 -2.66
N VAL A 127 13.97 -20.20 -3.52
CA VAL A 127 13.31 -21.16 -4.40
C VAL A 127 13.21 -20.65 -5.84
N SER A 128 13.18 -21.60 -6.76
CA SER A 128 12.98 -21.40 -8.20
C SER A 128 12.11 -22.54 -8.72
N GLU A 129 11.61 -22.39 -9.95
CA GLU A 129 10.63 -23.31 -10.55
C GLU A 129 11.17 -24.76 -10.66
N ASP A 130 12.49 -24.91 -10.86
CA ASP A 130 13.13 -26.22 -11.04
C ASP A 130 13.42 -26.97 -9.72
N MET A 131 13.14 -26.39 -8.55
CA MET A 131 13.44 -27.03 -7.27
C MET A 131 12.34 -27.98 -6.78
N ASP A 132 12.73 -29.06 -6.11
CA ASP A 132 11.79 -29.88 -5.32
C ASP A 132 11.43 -29.13 -4.02
N ILE A 133 10.38 -28.30 -4.11
CA ILE A 133 9.89 -27.42 -3.04
C ILE A 133 9.67 -28.22 -1.73
N SER A 134 9.19 -29.47 -1.82
CA SER A 134 8.91 -30.31 -0.65
C SER A 134 10.16 -30.65 0.18
N ARG A 135 11.35 -30.60 -0.43
CA ARG A 135 12.63 -30.88 0.25
C ARG A 135 13.20 -29.65 0.92
N VAL A 136 13.05 -28.48 0.31
CA VAL A 136 13.61 -27.21 0.81
C VAL A 136 12.81 -26.61 1.97
N THR A 137 11.54 -26.98 2.13
CA THR A 137 10.69 -26.52 3.26
C THR A 137 10.94 -27.21 4.59
N LYS A 138 11.69 -28.31 4.64
CA LYS A 138 11.85 -29.14 5.86
C LYS A 138 12.42 -28.39 7.07
N ASN A 139 13.05 -27.25 6.84
CA ASN A 139 13.68 -26.43 7.88
C ASN A 139 12.90 -25.15 8.21
N LEU A 140 11.69 -24.98 7.66
CA LEU A 140 10.83 -23.82 7.93
C LEU A 140 9.52 -24.27 8.57
N ASN A 141 8.98 -23.45 9.46
CA ASN A 141 7.71 -23.67 10.13
C ASN A 141 6.60 -22.85 9.49
N TYR A 142 5.44 -23.48 9.27
CA TYR A 142 4.24 -22.78 8.84
C TYR A 142 3.66 -21.92 9.99
N PRO A 143 2.99 -20.80 9.68
CA PRO A 143 2.73 -20.28 8.33
C PRO A 143 3.98 -19.67 7.68
N LEU A 144 4.04 -19.74 6.35
CA LEU A 144 5.12 -19.19 5.52
C LEU A 144 4.65 -17.94 4.78
N VAL A 145 5.59 -17.15 4.29
CA VAL A 145 5.36 -16.14 3.26
C VAL A 145 6.24 -16.42 2.06
N VAL A 146 5.65 -16.43 0.87
CA VAL A 146 6.35 -16.57 -0.41
C VAL A 146 6.34 -15.22 -1.11
N LYS A 147 7.49 -14.78 -1.62
CA LYS A 147 7.67 -13.45 -2.24
C LYS A 147 8.65 -13.52 -3.42
N PRO A 148 8.48 -12.70 -4.47
CA PRO A 148 9.56 -12.46 -5.42
C PRO A 148 10.76 -11.81 -4.73
N VAL A 149 11.97 -12.25 -5.09
CA VAL A 149 13.20 -11.73 -4.45
C VAL A 149 13.48 -10.27 -4.77
N ASP A 150 12.94 -9.75 -5.88
CA ASP A 150 13.36 -8.51 -6.55
C ASP A 150 12.19 -7.62 -7.02
N ASN A 151 11.04 -7.74 -6.37
CA ASN A 151 9.85 -6.91 -6.64
C ASN A 151 9.26 -6.26 -5.37
N MET A 152 8.33 -5.34 -5.59
CA MET A 152 7.77 -4.42 -4.59
C MET A 152 6.25 -4.29 -4.67
N GLY A 153 5.66 -3.54 -3.74
CA GLY A 153 4.23 -3.25 -3.72
C GLY A 153 3.35 -4.46 -3.38
N GLY A 154 3.91 -5.50 -2.76
CA GLY A 154 3.18 -6.71 -2.38
C GLY A 154 2.82 -7.64 -3.54
N ARG A 155 3.32 -7.38 -4.77
CA ARG A 155 3.03 -8.23 -5.93
C ARG A 155 3.63 -9.62 -5.75
N GLY A 156 2.80 -10.66 -5.89
CA GLY A 156 3.23 -12.05 -5.70
C GLY A 156 3.63 -12.40 -4.26
N VAL A 157 3.18 -11.62 -3.26
CA VAL A 157 3.47 -11.86 -1.84
C VAL A 157 2.28 -12.54 -1.19
N ILE A 158 2.45 -13.81 -0.79
CA ILE A 158 1.35 -14.68 -0.36
C ILE A 158 1.70 -15.35 0.96
N LYS A 159 0.79 -15.27 1.95
CA LYS A 159 0.83 -16.07 3.18
C LYS A 159 0.33 -17.48 2.88
N VAL A 160 1.14 -18.48 3.20
CA VAL A 160 0.85 -19.89 2.97
C VAL A 160 0.67 -20.56 4.33
N LEU A 161 -0.51 -21.12 4.57
CA LEU A 161 -0.85 -21.75 5.86
C LEU A 161 -0.45 -23.22 5.93
N SER A 162 -0.31 -23.89 4.78
CA SER A 162 -0.06 -25.32 4.71
C SER A 162 0.62 -25.72 3.39
N PRO A 163 1.21 -26.93 3.30
CA PRO A 163 1.92 -27.38 2.11
C PRO A 163 1.08 -27.41 0.82
N GLU A 164 -0.23 -27.59 0.92
CA GLU A 164 -1.13 -27.78 -0.23
C GLU A 164 -1.20 -26.54 -1.14
N SER A 165 -1.01 -25.34 -0.61
CA SER A 165 -1.05 -24.09 -1.40
C SER A 165 0.33 -23.52 -1.74
N LEU A 166 1.40 -24.23 -1.36
CA LEU A 166 2.76 -23.71 -1.50
C LEU A 166 3.24 -23.64 -2.94
N GLU A 167 2.99 -24.67 -3.76
CA GLU A 167 3.44 -24.72 -5.14
C GLU A 167 2.86 -23.57 -5.96
N GLU A 168 1.56 -23.30 -5.78
CA GLU A 168 0.87 -22.20 -6.45
C GLU A 168 1.41 -20.83 -5.99
N ALA A 169 1.68 -20.67 -4.69
CA ALA A 169 2.26 -19.44 -4.17
C ALA A 169 3.67 -19.17 -4.73
N VAL A 170 4.48 -20.22 -4.93
CA VAL A 170 5.81 -20.10 -5.56
C VAL A 170 5.69 -19.71 -7.03
N LYS A 171 4.79 -20.33 -7.79
CA LYS A 171 4.55 -19.97 -9.20
C LYS A 171 4.12 -18.51 -9.33
N GLU A 172 3.18 -18.06 -8.50
CA GLU A 172 2.70 -16.69 -8.54
C GLU A 172 3.79 -15.68 -8.11
N ALA A 173 4.62 -16.02 -7.13
CA ALA A 173 5.77 -15.18 -6.76
C ALA A 173 6.80 -15.08 -7.89
N ILE A 174 7.15 -16.20 -8.54
CA ILE A 174 8.11 -16.24 -9.65
C ILE A 174 7.60 -15.45 -10.84
N ARG A 175 6.30 -15.51 -11.16
CA ARG A 175 5.68 -14.72 -12.24
C ARG A 175 5.92 -13.20 -12.10
N PHE A 176 6.06 -12.72 -10.87
CA PHE A 176 6.38 -11.32 -10.58
C PHE A 176 7.87 -11.06 -10.35
N SER A 177 8.73 -12.07 -10.34
CA SER A 177 10.18 -11.90 -10.24
C SER A 177 10.77 -11.46 -11.57
N ARG A 178 11.85 -10.68 -11.52
CA ARG A 178 12.64 -10.30 -12.70
C ARG A 178 13.81 -11.25 -12.95
N THR A 179 14.10 -12.12 -11.97
CA THR A 179 15.21 -13.07 -11.98
C THR A 179 14.74 -14.51 -11.81
N ASP A 180 13.43 -14.76 -11.96
CA ASP A 180 12.79 -16.07 -11.84
C ASP A 180 13.07 -16.77 -10.49
N ARG A 181 13.20 -15.96 -9.43
CA ARG A 181 13.55 -16.40 -8.08
C ARG A 181 12.54 -15.89 -7.07
N ALA A 182 12.22 -16.73 -6.11
CA ALA A 182 11.40 -16.38 -4.95
C ALA A 182 12.12 -16.71 -3.64
N ILE A 183 11.68 -16.06 -2.58
CA ILE A 183 12.07 -16.35 -1.20
C ILE A 183 10.86 -16.93 -0.48
N MET A 184 11.06 -18.03 0.24
CA MET A 184 10.12 -18.52 1.26
C MET A 184 10.69 -18.19 2.62
N GLU A 185 9.89 -17.59 3.49
CA GLU A 185 10.31 -17.24 4.84
C GLU A 185 9.23 -17.57 5.87
N GLU A 186 9.64 -17.82 7.11
CA GLU A 186 8.69 -18.00 8.21
C GLU A 186 7.88 -16.72 8.44
N PHE A 187 6.58 -16.88 8.67
CA PHE A 187 5.71 -15.75 8.92
C PHE A 187 6.00 -15.15 10.30
N MET A 188 6.33 -13.87 10.29
CA MET A 188 6.45 -13.05 11.51
C MET A 188 5.06 -12.58 11.96
N GLU A 189 4.61 -13.08 13.11
CA GLU A 189 3.36 -12.69 13.76
C GLU A 189 3.60 -11.51 14.72
N GLY A 190 2.83 -10.44 14.57
CA GLY A 190 2.95 -9.22 15.38
C GLY A 190 2.63 -7.94 14.59
N PRO A 191 2.47 -6.79 15.29
CA PRO A 191 2.26 -5.51 14.64
C PRO A 191 3.46 -5.12 13.77
N GLU A 192 3.17 -4.44 12.67
CA GLU A 192 4.15 -4.02 11.67
C GLU A 192 4.28 -2.49 11.62
N PHE A 193 5.51 -2.02 11.46
CA PHE A 193 5.86 -0.61 11.49
C PHE A 193 6.72 -0.24 10.28
N SER A 194 6.58 1.00 9.83
CA SER A 194 7.45 1.59 8.80
C SER A 194 8.32 2.66 9.43
N LEU A 195 9.62 2.58 9.24
CA LEU A 195 10.56 3.64 9.62
C LEU A 195 11.16 4.25 8.36
N ASP A 196 11.20 5.57 8.30
CA ASP A 196 12.06 6.30 7.36
C ASP A 196 13.26 6.85 8.10
N SER A 197 14.38 6.95 7.39
CA SER A 197 15.57 7.58 7.91
C SER A 197 16.43 8.20 6.82
N LEU A 198 17.16 9.23 7.22
CA LEU A 198 18.30 9.75 6.48
C LEU A 198 19.57 9.38 7.22
N ILE A 199 20.58 8.97 6.46
CA ILE A 199 21.90 8.63 6.97
C ILE A 199 22.88 9.66 6.43
N LYS A 200 23.64 10.30 7.31
CA LYS A 200 24.69 11.25 6.94
C LYS A 200 25.97 10.90 7.71
N ASP A 201 27.05 10.65 6.97
CA ASP A 201 28.37 10.33 7.53
C ASP A 201 28.35 9.19 8.57
N GLY A 202 27.47 8.20 8.34
CA GLY A 202 27.25 7.04 9.19
C GLY A 202 26.30 7.26 10.38
N GLU A 203 25.82 8.49 10.59
CA GLU A 203 24.82 8.82 11.60
C GLU A 203 23.41 8.59 11.05
N LEU A 204 22.59 7.85 11.81
CA LEU A 204 21.21 7.52 11.45
C LEU A 204 20.25 8.51 12.11
N HIS A 205 19.50 9.24 11.29
CA HIS A 205 18.40 10.10 11.74
C HIS A 205 17.08 9.47 11.33
N VAL A 206 16.29 9.01 12.29
CA VAL A 206 14.94 8.51 12.04
C VAL A 206 14.03 9.71 11.74
N THR A 207 13.36 9.67 10.60
CA THR A 207 12.55 10.77 10.04
C THR A 207 11.15 10.28 9.73
N GLY A 208 10.57 9.53 10.66
CA GLY A 208 9.23 8.95 10.54
C GLY A 208 9.17 7.54 11.09
N PHE A 209 8.17 7.27 11.91
CA PHE A 209 7.93 5.97 12.53
C PHE A 209 6.42 5.74 12.61
N ALA A 210 5.89 4.97 11.66
CA ALA A 210 4.48 4.76 11.44
C ALA A 210 4.01 3.37 11.90
N ASP A 211 2.78 3.30 12.40
CA ASP A 211 2.06 2.03 12.55
C ASP A 211 1.42 1.67 11.21
N ARG A 212 1.67 0.47 10.68
CA ARG A 212 1.14 0.01 9.39
C ARG A 212 -0.14 -0.79 9.56
N HIS A 213 -1.10 -0.56 8.67
CA HIS A 213 -2.42 -1.18 8.73
C HIS A 213 -2.54 -2.19 7.58
N ILE A 214 -2.09 -3.43 7.83
CA ILE A 214 -2.04 -4.51 6.83
C ILE A 214 -3.19 -5.51 7.03
N PHE A 215 -3.96 -5.78 5.98
CA PHE A 215 -5.16 -6.61 6.02
C PHE A 215 -5.24 -7.63 4.86
N PHE A 216 -6.28 -8.46 4.94
CA PHE A 216 -6.76 -9.38 3.90
C PHE A 216 -5.80 -10.53 3.54
N PRO A 217 -5.42 -11.39 4.50
CA PRO A 217 -4.70 -12.61 4.19
C PRO A 217 -5.48 -13.46 3.18
N PRO A 218 -4.80 -14.18 2.25
CA PRO A 218 -3.37 -14.44 2.24
C PRO A 218 -2.52 -13.30 1.64
N CYS A 219 -3.14 -12.25 1.11
CA CYS A 219 -2.46 -11.06 0.63
C CYS A 219 -2.08 -10.12 1.81
N PHE A 220 -1.18 -9.17 1.53
CA PHE A 220 -0.71 -8.19 2.52
C PHE A 220 -1.06 -6.78 2.02
N ILE A 221 -2.33 -6.40 2.17
CA ILE A 221 -2.84 -5.13 1.66
C ILE A 221 -2.69 -4.05 2.73
N GLU A 222 -1.83 -3.07 2.45
CA GLU A 222 -1.67 -1.89 3.27
C GLU A 222 -2.84 -0.93 3.04
N MET A 223 -3.79 -0.92 3.97
CA MET A 223 -4.91 0.02 3.98
C MET A 223 -4.52 1.40 4.55
N GLY A 224 -3.24 1.59 4.86
CA GLY A 224 -2.63 2.87 5.21
C GLY A 224 -1.69 2.74 6.40
N HIS A 225 -1.31 3.88 6.96
CA HIS A 225 -0.50 3.98 8.17
C HIS A 225 -0.88 5.19 9.01
N THR A 226 -0.35 5.25 10.22
CA THR A 226 -0.57 6.38 11.14
C THR A 226 0.74 6.80 11.79
N LEU A 227 0.98 8.12 11.81
CA LEU A 227 2.19 8.78 12.34
C LEU A 227 1.81 9.80 13.42
N PRO A 228 2.63 9.95 14.47
CA PRO A 228 3.68 9.03 14.90
C PRO A 228 3.10 7.74 15.49
N THR A 229 3.94 6.69 15.61
CA THR A 229 3.57 5.42 16.24
C THR A 229 3.08 5.59 17.69
N SER A 230 2.07 4.80 18.08
CA SER A 230 1.53 4.76 19.45
C SER A 230 2.32 3.86 20.41
N LEU A 231 3.45 3.28 19.96
CA LEU A 231 4.29 2.40 20.77
C LEU A 231 4.83 3.05 22.04
N SER A 232 5.23 2.21 23.01
CA SER A 232 5.97 2.65 24.18
C SER A 232 7.38 3.13 23.81
N GLU A 233 7.94 4.07 24.56
CA GLU A 233 9.32 4.55 24.34
C GLU A 233 10.37 3.45 24.42
N LYS A 234 10.10 2.39 25.19
CA LYS A 234 10.98 1.22 25.27
C LYS A 234 10.99 0.47 23.93
N ASP A 235 9.82 0.19 23.37
CA ASP A 235 9.70 -0.56 22.12
C ASP A 235 10.20 0.27 20.94
N LYS A 236 9.93 1.58 20.92
CA LYS A 236 10.49 2.49 19.92
C LYS A 236 12.02 2.44 19.89
N LYS A 237 12.67 2.55 21.06
CA LYS A 237 14.13 2.50 21.16
C LYS A 237 14.69 1.16 20.69
N GLU A 238 14.04 0.06 21.02
CA GLU A 238 14.49 -1.27 20.59
C GLU A 238 14.34 -1.45 19.07
N ILE A 239 13.22 -1.01 18.49
CA ILE A 239 13.01 -1.04 17.04
C ILE A 239 14.05 -0.17 16.32
N ILE A 240 14.27 1.06 16.77
CA ILE A 240 15.28 1.96 16.19
C ILE A 240 16.68 1.37 16.30
N ARG A 241 17.01 0.71 17.42
CA ARG A 241 18.30 0.05 17.63
C ARG A 241 18.50 -1.09 16.61
N VAL A 242 17.53 -1.99 16.46
CA VAL A 242 17.62 -3.11 15.52
C VAL A 242 17.62 -2.64 14.07
N PHE A 243 16.83 -1.62 13.75
CA PHE A 243 16.84 -0.94 12.46
C PHE A 243 18.22 -0.36 12.12
N GLY A 244 18.84 0.37 13.05
CA GLY A 244 20.18 0.92 12.86
C GLY A 244 21.27 -0.14 12.66
N LEU A 245 21.17 -1.28 13.35
CA LEU A 245 22.05 -2.43 13.10
C LEU A 245 21.88 -2.98 11.68
N ALA A 246 20.63 -3.10 11.20
CA ALA A 246 20.31 -3.57 9.86
C ALA A 246 20.85 -2.62 8.77
N VAL A 247 20.61 -1.32 8.92
CA VAL A 247 21.09 -0.26 8.00
C VAL A 247 22.63 -0.29 7.92
N LYS A 248 23.30 -0.40 9.07
CA LYS A 248 24.77 -0.51 9.13
C LYS A 248 25.27 -1.80 8.48
N ALA A 249 24.65 -2.95 8.75
CA ALA A 249 25.04 -4.25 8.18
C ALA A 249 24.91 -4.25 6.65
N LEU A 250 23.89 -3.58 6.11
CA LEU A 250 23.71 -3.44 4.65
C LEU A 250 24.71 -2.49 3.99
N GLY A 251 25.45 -1.70 4.79
CA GLY A 251 26.49 -0.79 4.31
C GLY A 251 25.97 0.57 3.86
N ILE A 252 24.81 1.01 4.35
CA ILE A 252 24.27 2.35 4.07
C ILE A 252 24.93 3.34 5.02
N THR A 253 25.79 4.21 4.49
CA THR A 253 26.52 5.22 5.28
C THR A 253 26.17 6.66 4.93
N ASN A 254 25.56 6.89 3.77
CA ASN A 254 25.07 8.19 3.30
C ASN A 254 23.88 7.95 2.37
N GLY A 255 22.73 8.56 2.64
CA GLY A 255 21.53 8.43 1.82
C GLY A 255 20.25 8.27 2.65
N ALA A 256 19.35 7.39 2.20
CA ALA A 256 18.09 7.11 2.88
C ALA A 256 17.90 5.61 3.08
N ALA A 257 17.20 5.25 4.15
CA ALA A 257 16.76 3.88 4.38
C ALA A 257 15.31 3.87 4.90
N LYS A 258 14.49 3.00 4.30
CA LYS A 258 13.13 2.69 4.74
C LYS A 258 13.07 1.28 5.26
N GLY A 259 12.57 1.07 6.47
CA GLY A 259 12.46 -0.25 7.09
C GLY A 259 11.02 -0.69 7.34
N ASP A 260 10.72 -1.94 6.98
CA ASP A 260 9.52 -2.67 7.40
C ASP A 260 9.89 -3.63 8.51
N ILE A 261 9.30 -3.41 9.68
CA ILE A 261 9.77 -4.03 10.92
C ILE A 261 8.57 -4.58 11.68
N LYS A 262 8.70 -5.80 12.20
CA LYS A 262 7.69 -6.41 13.07
C LYS A 262 8.18 -6.52 14.49
N LEU A 263 7.29 -6.23 15.44
CA LEU A 263 7.49 -6.51 16.85
C LEU A 263 6.82 -7.85 17.17
N CYS A 264 7.58 -8.93 17.11
CA CYS A 264 7.09 -10.29 17.38
C CYS A 264 7.16 -10.59 18.89
N SER A 265 6.56 -11.71 19.32
CA SER A 265 6.67 -12.19 20.71
C SER A 265 8.11 -12.40 21.15
N ASP A 266 8.97 -12.81 20.21
CA ASP A 266 10.38 -13.13 20.46
C ASP A 266 11.31 -11.92 20.26
N GLY A 267 10.73 -10.74 19.96
CA GLY A 267 11.43 -9.48 19.79
C GLY A 267 11.25 -8.86 18.41
N VAL A 268 12.04 -7.82 18.15
CA VAL A 268 12.01 -7.07 16.88
C VAL A 268 12.63 -7.90 15.77
N MET A 269 11.95 -7.99 14.63
CA MET A 269 12.45 -8.64 13.42
C MET A 269 12.34 -7.71 12.21
N ILE A 270 13.40 -7.67 11.41
CA ILE A 270 13.45 -6.89 10.17
C ILE A 270 12.79 -7.69 9.04
N GLY A 271 11.73 -7.13 8.47
CA GLY A 271 11.10 -7.63 7.26
C GLY A 271 11.80 -7.16 6.00
N GLU A 272 11.97 -5.85 5.82
CA GLU A 272 12.59 -5.30 4.62
C GLU A 272 13.34 -4.00 4.93
N ILE A 273 14.45 -3.74 4.24
CA ILE A 273 15.13 -2.44 4.24
C ILE A 273 15.36 -2.03 2.78
N ALA A 274 14.83 -0.88 2.39
CA ALA A 274 15.05 -0.30 1.07
C ALA A 274 15.98 0.91 1.16
N ALA A 275 16.98 0.97 0.28
CA ALA A 275 17.97 2.05 0.19
C ALA A 275 17.41 3.34 -0.50
N ARG A 276 16.24 3.80 -0.07
CA ARG A 276 15.52 4.97 -0.59
C ARG A 276 14.44 5.42 0.40
N LEU A 277 13.98 6.66 0.25
CA LEU A 277 12.83 7.21 0.97
C LEU A 277 11.53 6.46 0.60
N SER A 278 10.64 6.25 1.59
CA SER A 278 9.40 5.49 1.42
C SER A 278 8.51 5.94 0.27
N GLY A 279 7.78 4.97 -0.28
CA GLY A 279 6.57 5.22 -1.06
C GLY A 279 5.35 5.29 -0.13
N GLY A 280 4.15 4.99 -0.66
CA GLY A 280 2.94 4.96 0.18
C GLY A 280 2.69 6.29 0.89
N TYR A 281 2.99 7.41 0.23
CA TYR A 281 2.79 8.77 0.73
C TYR A 281 3.52 9.15 2.05
N MET A 282 4.32 8.26 2.65
CA MET A 282 4.97 8.52 3.94
C MET A 282 6.02 9.64 3.84
N SER A 283 7.11 9.41 3.12
CA SER A 283 8.21 10.37 2.99
C SER A 283 7.81 11.68 2.27
N GLY A 284 6.86 11.59 1.35
CA GLY A 284 6.48 12.71 0.48
C GLY A 284 5.38 13.62 1.04
N TRP A 285 4.54 13.10 1.94
CA TRP A 285 3.34 13.80 2.42
C TRP A 285 3.13 13.64 3.93
N THR A 286 2.74 12.45 4.39
CA THR A 286 2.25 12.29 5.77
C THR A 286 3.31 12.61 6.83
N TYR A 287 4.58 12.23 6.64
CA TYR A 287 5.63 12.66 7.56
C TYR A 287 5.90 14.17 7.48
N PRO A 288 6.09 14.78 6.29
CA PRO A 288 6.14 16.25 6.17
C PRO A 288 4.94 16.98 6.78
N TYR A 289 3.72 16.43 6.72
CA TYR A 289 2.51 17.01 7.33
C TYR A 289 2.59 17.00 8.85
N ALA A 290 2.94 15.87 9.44
CA ALA A 290 3.01 15.72 10.89
C ALA A 290 4.18 16.49 11.53
N SER A 291 5.32 16.58 10.84
CA SER A 291 6.57 17.11 11.39
C SER A 291 6.98 18.49 10.86
N GLY A 292 6.41 18.94 9.74
CA GLY A 292 6.90 20.12 9.02
C GLY A 292 8.27 19.94 8.33
N VAL A 293 8.89 18.76 8.45
CA VAL A 293 10.24 18.49 7.92
C VAL A 293 10.17 18.19 6.41
N PRO A 294 10.92 18.92 5.56
CA PRO A 294 10.92 18.70 4.11
C PRO A 294 11.81 17.51 3.73
N LEU A 295 11.44 16.30 4.16
CA LEU A 295 12.27 15.10 4.11
C LEU A 295 12.84 14.79 2.72
N VAL A 296 12.04 14.91 1.66
CA VAL A 296 12.50 14.69 0.28
C VAL A 296 13.57 15.70 -0.13
N GLU A 297 13.41 16.98 0.25
CA GLU A 297 14.41 18.02 -0.02
C GLU A 297 15.73 17.70 0.70
N MET A 298 15.66 17.27 1.96
CA MET A 298 16.85 16.88 2.74
C MET A 298 17.56 15.66 2.11
N GLY A 299 16.81 14.65 1.68
CA GLY A 299 17.36 13.49 0.97
C GLY A 299 18.05 13.88 -0.35
N MET A 300 17.49 14.83 -1.11
CA MET A 300 18.11 15.36 -2.33
C MET A 300 19.40 16.13 -2.02
N LYS A 301 19.45 16.91 -0.93
CA LYS A 301 20.68 17.59 -0.48
C LYS A 301 21.79 16.58 -0.17
N ILE A 302 21.47 15.48 0.54
CA ILE A 302 22.42 14.40 0.80
C ILE A 302 22.94 13.78 -0.51
N ALA A 303 22.05 13.52 -1.48
CA ALA A 303 22.42 12.96 -2.79
C ALA A 303 23.35 13.87 -3.62
N MET A 304 23.39 15.18 -3.32
CA MET A 304 24.29 16.16 -3.93
C MET A 304 25.47 16.54 -3.02
N ALA A 305 25.68 15.82 -1.91
CA ALA A 305 26.68 16.15 -0.87
C ALA A 305 26.55 17.57 -0.29
N MET A 306 25.33 18.11 -0.24
CA MET A 306 24.99 19.36 0.43
C MET A 306 24.61 19.12 1.90
N ASP A 307 24.63 20.18 2.71
CA ASP A 307 24.10 20.16 4.07
C ASP A 307 22.58 19.97 4.06
N PRO A 308 22.03 18.88 4.64
CA PRO A 308 20.58 18.64 4.67
C PRO A 308 19.82 19.61 5.57
N GLY A 309 20.48 20.31 6.49
CA GLY A 309 19.85 21.13 7.52
C GLY A 309 19.57 20.36 8.80
N ASP A 310 18.70 20.93 9.65
CA ASP A 310 18.38 20.36 10.97
C ASP A 310 17.39 19.19 10.87
N PHE A 311 17.66 18.14 11.64
CA PHE A 311 16.80 16.95 11.79
C PHE A 311 15.82 17.08 12.97
N ASN A 312 15.88 18.16 13.75
CA ASN A 312 14.95 18.40 14.85
C ASN A 312 13.51 18.58 14.32
N GLU A 313 12.58 17.81 14.87
CA GLU A 313 11.15 17.93 14.61
C GLU A 313 10.57 19.11 15.41
N PRO A 314 10.07 20.20 14.78
CA PRO A 314 9.16 21.12 15.47
C PRO A 314 7.83 20.41 15.82
N GLU A 315 7.04 20.99 16.73
CA GLU A 315 5.79 20.47 17.31
C GLU A 315 5.09 19.35 16.50
N SER A 316 4.86 18.19 17.15
CA SER A 316 4.35 16.99 16.49
C SER A 316 2.83 17.00 16.37
N ASP A 317 2.32 17.31 15.18
CA ASP A 317 0.96 16.93 14.78
C ASP A 317 0.96 15.42 14.44
N SER A 318 -0.22 14.86 14.19
CA SER A 318 -0.38 13.47 13.75
C SER A 318 -0.97 13.42 12.35
N SER A 319 -0.52 12.46 11.55
CA SER A 319 -1.04 12.25 10.20
C SER A 319 -1.45 10.81 9.99
N SER A 320 -2.40 10.60 9.08
CA SER A 320 -2.89 9.27 8.74
C SER A 320 -3.10 9.12 7.24
N GLU A 321 -2.86 7.92 6.74
CA GLU A 321 -3.27 7.47 5.41
C GLU A 321 -4.38 6.44 5.57
N ARG A 322 -5.41 6.52 4.73
CA ARG A 322 -6.40 5.45 4.55
C ARG A 322 -6.66 5.15 3.08
N ALA A 323 -6.61 3.88 2.71
CA ALA A 323 -6.96 3.44 1.37
C ALA A 323 -8.46 3.21 1.22
N PHE A 324 -8.96 3.35 0.00
CA PHE A 324 -10.25 2.81 -0.42
C PHE A 324 -10.06 1.84 -1.59
N ILE A 325 -10.98 0.88 -1.69
CA ILE A 325 -10.88 -0.33 -2.51
C ILE A 325 -12.26 -0.63 -3.11
N SER A 326 -12.30 -1.52 -4.09
CA SER A 326 -13.56 -1.91 -4.72
C SER A 326 -13.69 -3.43 -4.80
N ILE A 327 -14.93 -3.90 -4.90
CA ILE A 327 -15.21 -5.26 -5.36
C ILE A 327 -14.90 -5.35 -6.87
N PRO A 328 -14.72 -6.56 -7.43
CA PRO A 328 -14.43 -6.70 -8.85
C PRO A 328 -15.52 -6.12 -9.75
N GLY A 329 -15.14 -5.41 -10.82
CA GLY A 329 -16.05 -4.86 -11.81
C GLY A 329 -15.43 -3.77 -12.69
N THR A 330 -16.27 -3.12 -13.48
CA THR A 330 -15.91 -1.91 -14.25
C THR A 330 -16.44 -0.69 -13.52
N VAL A 331 -15.59 0.32 -13.28
CA VAL A 331 -16.00 1.57 -12.64
C VAL A 331 -16.95 2.32 -13.56
N LYS A 332 -18.18 2.53 -13.09
CA LYS A 332 -19.19 3.36 -13.76
C LYS A 332 -19.05 4.83 -13.37
N GLU A 333 -18.89 5.09 -12.08
CA GLU A 333 -18.79 6.46 -11.54
C GLU A 333 -18.10 6.41 -10.17
N ILE A 334 -17.44 7.51 -9.80
CA ILE A 334 -16.91 7.71 -8.46
C ILE A 334 -17.55 8.95 -7.85
N LYS A 335 -18.39 8.76 -6.84
CA LYS A 335 -19.17 9.82 -6.20
C LYS A 335 -18.51 10.33 -4.92
N TYR A 336 -18.86 11.58 -4.61
CA TYR A 336 -18.58 12.29 -3.37
C TYR A 336 -17.09 12.55 -3.08
N LEU A 337 -16.28 12.69 -4.14
CA LEU A 337 -14.86 13.01 -4.00
C LEU A 337 -14.64 14.39 -3.39
N ASP A 338 -15.40 15.40 -3.82
CA ASP A 338 -15.30 16.76 -3.31
C ASP A 338 -15.70 16.81 -1.84
N GLU A 339 -16.82 16.18 -1.45
CA GLU A 339 -17.23 16.13 -0.05
C GLU A 339 -16.29 15.33 0.83
N ALA A 340 -15.62 14.30 0.30
CA ALA A 340 -14.59 13.59 1.03
C ALA A 340 -13.33 14.44 1.23
N HIS A 341 -12.97 15.25 0.22
CA HIS A 341 -11.84 16.17 0.27
C HIS A 341 -12.08 17.35 1.21
N ASP A 342 -13.33 17.85 1.29
CA ASP A 342 -13.70 19.02 2.09
C ASP A 342 -13.90 18.72 3.59
N ILE A 343 -13.74 17.45 4.03
CA ILE A 343 -13.77 17.09 5.45
C ILE A 343 -12.58 17.74 6.16
N ASP A 344 -12.85 18.37 7.31
CA ASP A 344 -11.82 19.03 8.11
C ASP A 344 -10.68 18.07 8.49
N GLY A 345 -9.44 18.53 8.32
CA GLY A 345 -8.23 17.73 8.51
C GLY A 345 -7.80 16.89 7.31
N VAL A 346 -8.61 16.74 6.24
CA VAL A 346 -8.16 16.09 5.00
C VAL A 346 -7.20 17.01 4.24
N MET A 347 -6.04 16.46 3.86
CA MET A 347 -4.97 17.20 3.19
C MET A 347 -4.89 16.89 1.70
N ASP A 348 -5.03 15.60 1.34
CA ASP A 348 -5.01 15.15 -0.05
C ASP A 348 -5.90 13.92 -0.22
N LEU A 349 -6.46 13.79 -1.42
CA LEU A 349 -7.10 12.59 -1.94
C LEU A 349 -6.38 12.16 -3.22
N PHE A 350 -5.78 10.97 -3.21
CA PHE A 350 -5.11 10.36 -4.35
C PHE A 350 -6.00 9.30 -4.97
N LEU A 351 -6.52 9.60 -6.15
CA LEU A 351 -7.28 8.66 -6.96
C LEU A 351 -6.33 7.86 -7.89
N ARG A 352 -6.59 6.56 -8.05
CA ARG A 352 -5.81 5.65 -8.92
C ARG A 352 -6.65 4.95 -9.99
N VAL A 353 -7.95 5.20 -9.99
CA VAL A 353 -8.91 4.60 -10.92
C VAL A 353 -9.83 5.69 -11.44
N GLU A 354 -10.27 5.57 -12.68
CA GLU A 354 -11.24 6.46 -13.31
C GLU A 354 -12.42 5.68 -13.89
N GLU A 355 -13.42 6.41 -14.40
CA GLU A 355 -14.55 5.79 -15.12
C GLU A 355 -14.05 4.92 -16.28
N GLY A 356 -14.60 3.72 -16.40
CA GLY A 356 -14.22 2.71 -17.39
C GLY A 356 -13.08 1.78 -16.95
N ASP A 357 -12.38 2.07 -15.86
CA ASP A 357 -11.30 1.20 -15.37
C ASP A 357 -11.84 -0.13 -14.83
N GLN A 358 -11.05 -1.19 -15.00
CA GLN A 358 -11.27 -2.47 -14.34
C GLN A 358 -10.71 -2.43 -12.92
N VAL A 359 -11.56 -2.76 -11.95
CA VAL A 359 -11.18 -2.89 -10.54
C VAL A 359 -11.36 -4.31 -10.05
N ILE A 360 -10.58 -4.67 -9.03
CA ILE A 360 -10.62 -5.96 -8.35
C ILE A 360 -10.57 -5.75 -6.85
N PHE A 361 -10.99 -6.76 -6.08
CA PHE A 361 -10.60 -6.80 -4.68
C PHE A 361 -9.08 -6.89 -4.60
N PRO A 362 -8.41 -6.04 -3.81
CA PRO A 362 -6.97 -5.84 -3.93
C PRO A 362 -6.19 -7.11 -3.60
N VAL A 363 -5.30 -7.51 -4.51
CA VAL A 363 -4.37 -8.63 -4.33
C VAL A 363 -2.94 -8.16 -4.05
N ASN A 364 -2.69 -6.85 -4.16
CA ASN A 364 -1.45 -6.18 -3.79
C ASN A 364 -1.70 -4.66 -3.59
N ASN A 365 -0.66 -3.90 -3.25
CA ASN A 365 -0.81 -2.47 -2.91
C ASN A 365 -1.00 -1.54 -4.11
N VAL A 366 -0.86 -2.03 -5.34
CA VAL A 366 -1.09 -1.21 -6.54
C VAL A 366 -2.52 -1.34 -7.07
N THR A 367 -3.27 -2.37 -6.66
CA THR A 367 -4.65 -2.61 -7.09
C THR A 367 -5.69 -1.96 -6.17
N LYS A 368 -5.25 -1.08 -5.25
CA LYS A 368 -6.12 -0.21 -4.44
C LYS A 368 -6.66 0.93 -5.33
N CYS A 369 -7.88 1.39 -5.05
CA CYS A 369 -8.53 2.43 -5.86
C CYS A 369 -8.04 3.85 -5.55
N GLY A 370 -7.54 4.07 -4.33
CA GLY A 370 -6.95 5.34 -3.95
C GLY A 370 -6.68 5.44 -2.46
N ASN A 371 -6.27 6.63 -2.03
CA ASN A 371 -5.81 6.92 -0.68
C ASN A 371 -6.22 8.33 -0.25
N VAL A 372 -6.65 8.50 0.99
CA VAL A 372 -6.87 9.79 1.64
C VAL A 372 -5.79 10.01 2.69
N LEU A 373 -5.23 11.21 2.72
CA LEU A 373 -4.29 11.66 3.73
C LEU A 373 -4.94 12.71 4.61
N ALA A 374 -4.77 12.60 5.92
CA ALA A 374 -5.27 13.58 6.89
C ALA A 374 -4.21 13.99 7.91
N LEU A 375 -4.42 15.16 8.51
CA LEU A 375 -3.62 15.79 9.55
C LEU A 375 -4.54 16.19 10.71
N GLY A 376 -4.10 15.97 11.94
CA GLY A 376 -4.79 16.39 13.15
C GLY A 376 -3.80 16.77 14.25
N LYS A 377 -4.26 17.53 15.26
CA LYS A 377 -3.43 17.85 16.43
C LYS A 377 -3.20 16.65 17.32
N THR A 378 -4.11 15.69 17.26
CA THR A 378 -3.99 14.40 17.93
C THR A 378 -4.07 13.27 16.91
N ARG A 379 -3.60 12.10 17.32
CA ARG A 379 -3.71 10.89 16.52
C ARG A 379 -5.17 10.57 16.22
N GLU A 380 -6.04 10.70 17.23
CA GLU A 380 -7.47 10.46 17.12
C GLU A 380 -8.14 11.35 16.08
N GLU A 381 -7.80 12.65 16.04
CA GLU A 381 -8.30 13.59 15.02
C GLU A 381 -7.87 13.19 13.61
N ALA A 382 -6.57 12.93 13.41
CA ALA A 382 -6.06 12.55 12.11
C ALA A 382 -6.70 11.26 11.59
N LEU A 383 -6.95 10.30 12.49
CA LEU A 383 -7.64 9.06 12.17
C LEU A 383 -9.10 9.28 11.80
N ALA A 384 -9.81 10.08 12.60
CA ALA A 384 -11.23 10.36 12.37
C ALA A 384 -11.45 11.02 11.00
N SER A 385 -10.61 11.98 10.61
CA SER A 385 -10.74 12.68 9.32
C SER A 385 -10.52 11.76 8.11
N SER A 386 -9.44 10.98 8.09
CA SER A 386 -9.17 10.08 6.94
C SER A 386 -10.18 8.94 6.83
N GLU A 387 -10.64 8.40 7.97
CA GLU A 387 -11.68 7.37 7.99
C GLU A 387 -13.02 7.93 7.56
N ALA A 388 -13.40 9.13 8.00
CA ALA A 388 -14.63 9.80 7.55
C ALA A 388 -14.63 10.06 6.04
N ALA A 389 -13.49 10.47 5.47
CA ALA A 389 -13.34 10.69 4.05
C ALA A 389 -13.44 9.39 3.24
N VAL A 390 -12.73 8.33 3.64
CA VAL A 390 -12.85 7.02 2.98
C VAL A 390 -14.28 6.49 3.05
N LYS A 391 -14.96 6.64 4.19
CA LYS A 391 -16.38 6.30 4.34
C LYS A 391 -17.32 7.14 3.49
N ARG A 392 -16.90 8.30 2.96
CA ARG A 392 -17.75 9.16 2.12
C ARG A 392 -17.68 8.78 0.64
N ILE A 393 -16.52 8.33 0.16
CA ILE A 393 -16.27 7.99 -1.25
C ILE A 393 -17.10 6.78 -1.68
N ARG A 394 -17.73 6.83 -2.86
CA ARG A 394 -18.46 5.68 -3.42
C ARG A 394 -17.95 5.35 -4.81
N ILE A 395 -17.57 4.08 -5.01
CA ILE A 395 -17.28 3.52 -6.32
C ILE A 395 -18.51 2.76 -6.77
N LEU A 396 -19.14 3.23 -7.84
CA LEU A 396 -20.26 2.56 -8.50
C LEU A 396 -19.72 1.71 -9.64
N LEU A 397 -20.27 0.51 -9.80
CA LEU A 397 -19.84 -0.45 -10.81
C LEU A 397 -20.93 -0.64 -11.86
N GLU A 398 -20.51 -0.86 -13.10
CA GLU A 398 -21.43 -1.13 -14.21
C GLU A 398 -22.36 -2.32 -13.90
N PRO A 399 -23.69 -2.14 -14.04
CA PRO A 399 -24.61 -3.26 -13.91
C PRO A 399 -24.33 -4.28 -15.03
N GLY A 400 -24.29 -5.57 -14.66
CA GLY A 400 -24.08 -6.64 -15.64
C GLY A 400 -22.63 -7.08 -15.89
N SER A 401 -21.63 -6.50 -15.21
CA SER A 401 -20.27 -7.07 -15.20
C SER A 401 -20.28 -8.51 -14.68
N LEU A 402 -19.71 -9.42 -15.48
CA LEU A 402 -19.60 -10.84 -15.13
C LEU A 402 -18.65 -11.04 -13.94
N GLU A 403 -17.61 -10.21 -13.84
CA GLU A 403 -16.65 -10.18 -12.74
C GLU A 403 -17.36 -9.85 -11.42
N THR A 404 -18.20 -8.81 -11.41
CA THR A 404 -19.01 -8.47 -10.24
C THR A 404 -19.98 -9.60 -9.92
N GLU A 405 -20.72 -10.11 -10.90
CA GLU A 405 -21.69 -11.20 -10.68
C GLU A 405 -21.02 -12.46 -10.10
N ASN A 406 -19.84 -12.84 -10.60
CA ASN A 406 -19.08 -13.99 -10.10
C ASN A 406 -18.61 -13.76 -8.66
N TYR A 407 -18.14 -12.54 -8.34
CA TYR A 407 -17.76 -12.18 -6.97
C TYR A 407 -18.97 -12.24 -6.02
N MET A 408 -20.11 -11.72 -6.47
CA MET A 408 -21.35 -11.69 -5.70
C MET A 408 -21.97 -13.08 -5.52
N LYS A 409 -21.60 -14.09 -6.32
CA LYS A 409 -22.01 -15.49 -6.13
C LYS A 409 -21.13 -16.28 -5.16
N MET A 410 -20.00 -15.72 -4.73
CA MET A 410 -19.14 -16.42 -3.76
C MET A 410 -19.85 -16.56 -2.41
N PRO A 411 -19.67 -17.69 -1.69
CA PRO A 411 -20.25 -17.87 -0.37
C PRO A 411 -19.82 -16.78 0.62
N LEU A 412 -20.69 -16.43 1.57
CA LEU A 412 -20.33 -15.46 2.62
C LEU A 412 -19.15 -15.91 3.48
N SER A 413 -18.98 -17.23 3.63
CA SER A 413 -17.86 -17.87 4.36
C SER A 413 -16.58 -18.02 3.52
N HIS A 414 -16.51 -17.40 2.34
CA HIS A 414 -15.32 -17.47 1.49
C HIS A 414 -14.13 -16.74 2.13
N GLY A 415 -12.94 -17.36 2.10
CA GLY A 415 -11.75 -16.83 2.78
C GLY A 415 -11.19 -15.57 2.12
N PHE A 416 -10.84 -15.64 0.83
CA PHE A 416 -10.32 -14.50 0.08
C PHE A 416 -10.82 -14.49 -1.36
N PRO A 417 -11.39 -13.37 -1.86
CA PRO A 417 -11.65 -12.14 -1.13
C PRO A 417 -12.68 -12.33 0.01
N PRO A 418 -12.47 -11.72 1.20
CA PRO A 418 -13.41 -11.82 2.31
C PRO A 418 -14.73 -11.14 1.96
N SER A 419 -15.78 -11.44 2.73
CA SER A 419 -17.05 -10.69 2.68
C SER A 419 -16.91 -9.32 3.33
N ALA A 420 -17.73 -8.35 2.92
CA ALA A 420 -17.69 -7.00 3.47
C ALA A 420 -18.02 -6.99 4.95
N TYR A 421 -19.05 -7.75 5.33
CA TYR A 421 -19.46 -7.93 6.71
C TYR A 421 -19.26 -9.38 7.10
N GLU A 422 -18.27 -9.66 7.95
CA GLU A 422 -18.08 -10.99 8.52
C GLU A 422 -19.22 -11.28 9.52
N SER A 423 -20.13 -12.19 9.12
CA SER A 423 -21.26 -12.59 9.96
C SER A 423 -20.81 -13.56 11.05
N GLN A 424 -21.26 -13.29 12.29
CA GLN A 424 -21.07 -14.18 13.43
C GLN A 424 -21.97 -15.43 13.33
N GLU A 425 -21.53 -16.57 13.87
CA GLU A 425 -22.29 -17.83 13.84
C GLU A 425 -23.64 -17.78 14.58
N ASN A 426 -23.88 -16.76 15.40
CA ASN A 426 -25.12 -16.58 16.18
C ASN A 426 -26.03 -15.48 15.61
N SER A 427 -25.79 -15.03 14.37
CA SER A 427 -26.56 -13.97 13.74
C SER A 427 -27.89 -14.44 13.14
N TRP A 428 -28.80 -13.49 12.89
CA TRP A 428 -29.99 -13.72 12.05
C TRP A 428 -29.62 -14.22 10.64
N CYS A 429 -28.43 -13.92 10.12
CA CYS A 429 -27.98 -14.43 8.82
C CYS A 429 -28.00 -15.96 8.80
N LYS A 430 -27.66 -16.61 9.91
CA LYS A 430 -27.74 -18.08 10.02
C LYS A 430 -29.19 -18.56 10.13
N THR A 431 -29.99 -17.93 10.98
CA THR A 431 -31.41 -18.28 11.14
C THR A 431 -32.19 -18.18 9.83
N GLU A 432 -31.86 -17.18 9.00
CA GLU A 432 -32.49 -16.94 7.71
C GLU A 432 -31.85 -17.73 6.55
N GLY A 433 -30.80 -18.51 6.83
CA GLY A 433 -30.16 -19.41 5.87
C GLY A 433 -29.30 -18.71 4.80
N PHE A 434 -28.69 -17.57 5.12
CA PHE A 434 -27.84 -16.83 4.17
C PHE A 434 -26.51 -17.52 3.86
N PHE A 435 -26.03 -18.41 4.73
CA PHE A 435 -24.79 -19.17 4.50
C PHE A 435 -24.98 -20.29 3.47
N GLU A 436 -26.19 -20.83 3.37
CA GLU A 436 -26.58 -21.84 2.39
C GLU A 436 -27.26 -21.22 1.16
N PHE A 437 -27.52 -19.90 1.17
CA PHE A 437 -28.18 -19.20 0.08
C PHE A 437 -27.26 -19.12 -1.13
N ASN A 438 -27.78 -19.58 -2.28
CA ASN A 438 -27.09 -19.50 -3.57
C ASN A 438 -27.81 -18.46 -4.45
N PRO A 439 -27.29 -17.23 -4.57
CA PRO A 439 -27.97 -16.16 -5.29
C PRO A 439 -27.99 -16.42 -6.81
N ASP A 440 -29.14 -16.15 -7.44
CA ASP A 440 -29.33 -16.16 -8.89
C ASP A 440 -29.64 -14.74 -9.38
N PHE A 441 -28.57 -14.05 -9.78
CA PHE A 441 -28.65 -12.69 -10.31
C PHE A 441 -29.15 -12.62 -11.76
N SER A 442 -29.49 -13.75 -12.41
CA SER A 442 -30.19 -13.71 -13.71
C SER A 442 -31.65 -13.27 -13.58
N MET A 443 -32.19 -13.31 -12.37
CA MET A 443 -33.55 -12.89 -12.07
C MET A 443 -33.69 -11.37 -11.99
N THR A 444 -34.86 -10.90 -12.37
CA THR A 444 -35.27 -9.49 -12.40
C THR A 444 -36.45 -9.27 -11.45
N TYR A 445 -36.38 -8.24 -10.60
CA TYR A 445 -37.41 -7.96 -9.59
C TYR A 445 -37.93 -6.53 -9.68
N THR A 446 -39.21 -6.33 -9.39
CA THR A 446 -39.70 -5.03 -8.92
C THR A 446 -39.19 -4.78 -7.50
N ILE A 447 -38.84 -3.54 -7.16
CA ILE A 447 -38.35 -3.19 -5.81
C ILE A 447 -39.44 -3.50 -4.77
N HIS A 448 -39.08 -4.30 -3.77
CA HIS A 448 -39.95 -4.64 -2.64
C HIS A 448 -39.38 -4.06 -1.34
N PRO A 449 -40.23 -3.85 -0.31
CA PRO A 449 -39.76 -3.47 1.01
C PRO A 449 -38.69 -4.44 1.53
N LEU A 450 -37.66 -3.88 2.15
CA LEU A 450 -36.54 -4.61 2.73
C LEU A 450 -36.84 -4.93 4.21
N PRO A 451 -37.13 -6.19 4.57
CA PRO A 451 -37.28 -6.58 5.97
C PRO A 451 -35.95 -6.37 6.70
N VAL A 452 -36.01 -5.74 7.87
CA VAL A 452 -34.89 -5.61 8.81
C VAL A 452 -35.15 -6.43 10.08
N PRO A 453 -34.15 -7.18 10.56
CA PRO A 453 -34.12 -7.68 11.93
C PRO A 453 -34.19 -6.53 12.94
N VAL A 454 -34.67 -6.80 14.15
CA VAL A 454 -34.91 -5.79 15.22
C VAL A 454 -33.71 -4.84 15.38
N SER A 455 -33.99 -3.54 15.51
CA SER A 455 -33.05 -2.43 15.38
C SER A 455 -31.87 -2.38 16.38
N GLU A 456 -31.92 -3.16 17.46
CA GLU A 456 -30.83 -3.25 18.46
C GLU A 456 -29.82 -4.40 18.19
N ASP A 457 -29.89 -5.05 17.03
CA ASP A 457 -28.96 -6.14 16.71
C ASP A 457 -27.50 -5.64 16.63
N PRO A 458 -26.55 -6.23 17.38
CA PRO A 458 -25.14 -5.87 17.33
C PRO A 458 -24.53 -5.91 15.92
N LEU A 459 -25.08 -6.70 15.00
CA LEU A 459 -24.65 -6.75 13.60
C LEU A 459 -24.73 -5.39 12.91
N TYR A 460 -25.67 -4.52 13.29
CA TYR A 460 -25.79 -3.18 12.67
C TYR A 460 -24.55 -2.31 12.88
N SER A 461 -23.73 -2.64 13.90
CA SER A 461 -22.49 -1.94 14.22
C SER A 461 -21.24 -2.55 13.55
N ILE A 462 -21.36 -3.73 12.93
CA ILE A 462 -20.25 -4.33 12.17
C ILE A 462 -19.97 -3.46 10.95
N LYS A 463 -18.68 -3.16 10.77
CA LYS A 463 -18.17 -2.29 9.72
C LYS A 463 -17.57 -3.09 8.58
N ASP A 464 -17.70 -2.58 7.37
CA ASP A 464 -17.00 -3.10 6.21
C ASP A 464 -15.52 -2.66 6.15
N TRP A 465 -14.85 -2.99 5.05
CA TRP A 465 -13.45 -2.64 4.80
C TRP A 465 -13.16 -1.13 4.76
N HIS A 466 -14.18 -0.29 4.57
CA HIS A 466 -14.09 1.18 4.58
C HIS A 466 -14.57 1.78 5.90
N GLY A 467 -15.00 0.95 6.85
CA GLY A 467 -15.49 1.40 8.14
C GLY A 467 -16.98 1.73 8.15
N ILE A 468 -17.73 1.45 7.09
CA ILE A 468 -19.17 1.72 6.97
C ILE A 468 -19.92 0.58 7.65
N SER A 469 -20.68 0.91 8.69
CA SER A 469 -21.51 -0.06 9.39
C SER A 469 -22.74 -0.47 8.56
N ILE A 470 -23.31 -1.65 8.85
CA ILE A 470 -24.56 -2.08 8.20
C ILE A 470 -25.66 -1.03 8.40
N GLY A 471 -25.77 -0.42 9.58
CA GLY A 471 -26.74 0.65 9.85
C GLY A 471 -26.52 1.91 9.00
N GLU A 472 -25.26 2.34 8.83
CA GLU A 472 -24.90 3.45 7.93
C GLU A 472 -25.25 3.10 6.47
N ALA A 473 -24.88 1.90 6.00
CA ALA A 473 -25.17 1.45 4.63
C ALA A 473 -26.69 1.41 4.34
N LEU A 474 -27.50 0.91 5.27
CA LEU A 474 -28.96 0.90 5.12
C LEU A 474 -29.55 2.31 5.09
N THR A 475 -28.99 3.23 5.88
CA THR A 475 -29.42 4.64 5.86
C THR A 475 -29.15 5.26 4.50
N GLU A 476 -28.01 4.97 3.90
CA GLU A 476 -27.67 5.41 2.54
C GLU A 476 -28.59 4.79 1.48
N LEU A 477 -28.81 3.48 1.53
CA LEU A 477 -29.71 2.78 0.60
C LEU A 477 -31.14 3.32 0.63
N LYS A 478 -31.65 3.70 1.81
CA LYS A 478 -32.95 4.37 1.96
C LYS A 478 -33.00 5.71 1.23
N ASN A 479 -31.92 6.50 1.34
CA ASN A 479 -31.86 7.85 0.79
C ASN A 479 -31.62 7.86 -0.72
N GLU A 480 -30.80 6.95 -1.24
CA GLU A 480 -30.42 6.93 -2.66
C GLU A 480 -31.46 6.24 -3.56
N LYS A 481 -32.22 5.28 -3.03
CA LYS A 481 -33.07 4.39 -3.86
C LYS A 481 -34.51 4.27 -3.34
N ASP A 482 -34.95 5.16 -2.45
CA ASP A 482 -36.29 5.18 -1.84
C ASP A 482 -36.72 3.81 -1.25
N ILE A 483 -35.76 3.00 -0.78
CA ILE A 483 -36.04 1.66 -0.25
C ILE A 483 -36.84 1.79 1.05
N VAL A 484 -38.06 1.24 1.03
CA VAL A 484 -38.87 1.09 2.23
C VAL A 484 -38.31 -0.04 3.09
N VAL A 485 -38.03 0.24 4.36
CA VAL A 485 -37.53 -0.75 5.32
C VAL A 485 -38.60 -1.04 6.36
N THR A 486 -38.84 -2.32 6.68
CA THR A 486 -39.88 -2.75 7.63
C THR A 486 -39.29 -3.60 8.76
N GLU A 487 -39.59 -3.25 10.02
CA GLU A 487 -39.28 -4.11 11.17
C GLU A 487 -40.19 -5.35 11.14
N GLY A 488 -39.61 -6.51 10.86
CA GLY A 488 -40.39 -7.70 10.50
C GLY A 488 -41.03 -7.60 9.11
N GLY A 489 -41.25 -8.76 8.47
CA GLY A 489 -41.75 -8.87 7.11
C GLY A 489 -41.35 -10.19 6.46
N GLU A 490 -41.95 -10.51 5.31
CA GLU A 490 -41.57 -11.71 4.55
C GLU A 490 -40.23 -11.47 3.83
N TRP A 491 -39.30 -12.41 4.01
CA TRP A 491 -38.04 -12.47 3.26
C TRP A 491 -38.29 -12.88 1.81
N THR A 492 -38.73 -11.92 1.00
CA THR A 492 -38.88 -12.09 -0.45
C THR A 492 -37.54 -12.46 -1.08
N LEU A 493 -37.58 -13.07 -2.27
CA LEU A 493 -36.36 -13.41 -2.99
C LEU A 493 -35.53 -12.16 -3.33
N PHE A 494 -36.17 -11.04 -3.68
CA PHE A 494 -35.52 -9.74 -3.85
C PHE A 494 -34.75 -9.32 -2.59
N SER A 495 -35.42 -9.31 -1.43
CA SER A 495 -34.79 -8.90 -0.17
C SER A 495 -33.61 -9.80 0.22
N ARG A 496 -33.71 -11.11 -0.03
CA ARG A 496 -32.61 -12.06 0.20
C ARG A 496 -31.42 -11.75 -0.70
N HIS A 497 -31.63 -11.44 -1.98
CA HIS A 497 -30.53 -11.05 -2.87
C HIS A 497 -29.91 -9.71 -2.47
N LEU A 498 -30.71 -8.71 -2.11
CA LEU A 498 -30.20 -7.40 -1.68
C LEU A 498 -29.35 -7.52 -0.40
N TRP A 499 -29.85 -8.26 0.61
CA TRP A 499 -29.11 -8.51 1.84
C TRP A 499 -27.84 -9.33 1.61
N PHE A 500 -27.91 -10.39 0.78
CA PHE A 500 -26.72 -11.14 0.42
C PHE A 500 -25.70 -10.22 -0.26
N SER A 501 -26.16 -9.33 -1.15
CA SER A 501 -25.29 -8.39 -1.84
C SER A 501 -24.62 -7.39 -0.90
N LEU A 502 -25.36 -6.87 0.08
CA LEU A 502 -24.83 -6.01 1.12
C LEU A 502 -23.79 -6.75 1.98
N LEU A 503 -24.09 -7.96 2.44
CA LEU A 503 -23.19 -8.76 3.27
C LEU A 503 -21.89 -9.13 2.54
N ARG A 504 -22.01 -9.53 1.27
CA ARG A 504 -20.89 -9.99 0.44
C ARG A 504 -20.01 -8.85 -0.05
N GLY A 505 -20.61 -7.79 -0.59
CA GLY A 505 -19.92 -6.72 -1.33
C GLY A 505 -20.04 -5.33 -0.71
N GLY A 506 -20.63 -5.21 0.47
CA GLY A 506 -20.82 -3.92 1.13
C GLY A 506 -21.85 -3.06 0.42
N ILE A 507 -21.80 -1.75 0.67
CA ILE A 507 -22.66 -0.79 -0.02
C ILE A 507 -22.49 -0.84 -1.55
N GLN A 508 -21.28 -1.13 -2.04
CA GLN A 508 -20.99 -1.27 -3.47
C GLN A 508 -21.78 -2.42 -4.09
N GLY A 509 -21.79 -3.59 -3.45
CA GLY A 509 -22.56 -4.75 -3.91
C GLY A 509 -24.07 -4.52 -3.86
N ALA A 510 -24.57 -3.86 -2.83
CA ALA A 510 -25.99 -3.53 -2.70
C ALA A 510 -26.45 -2.54 -3.79
N LEU A 511 -25.71 -1.46 -4.02
CA LEU A 511 -26.02 -0.49 -5.07
C LEU A 511 -25.95 -1.11 -6.47
N TRP A 512 -24.93 -1.93 -6.74
CA TRP A 512 -24.83 -2.67 -8.00
C TRP A 512 -26.05 -3.57 -8.23
N PHE A 513 -26.51 -4.29 -7.20
CA PHE A 513 -27.69 -5.15 -7.31
C PHE A 513 -28.96 -4.34 -7.60
N LEU A 514 -29.11 -3.17 -6.97
CA LEU A 514 -30.26 -2.30 -7.20
C LEU A 514 -30.27 -1.71 -8.60
N GLU A 515 -29.15 -1.17 -9.07
CA GLU A 515 -29.05 -0.61 -10.43
C GLU A 515 -29.39 -1.64 -11.51
N ARG A 516 -29.01 -2.91 -11.32
CA ARG A 516 -29.38 -4.00 -12.22
C ARG A 516 -30.90 -4.23 -12.32
N ASN A 517 -31.67 -3.83 -11.31
CA ASN A 517 -33.12 -4.05 -11.21
C ASN A 517 -33.94 -2.76 -11.34
N GLU A 518 -33.34 -1.61 -11.64
CA GLU A 518 -34.05 -0.32 -11.77
C GLU A 518 -34.92 -0.20 -13.04
N GLU A 519 -34.70 -1.03 -14.05
CA GLU A 519 -35.45 -0.97 -15.32
C GLU A 519 -36.79 -1.75 -15.32
N ILE A 520 -37.30 -2.19 -14.16
CA ILE A 520 -38.44 -3.11 -14.04
C ILE A 520 -39.67 -2.46 -13.39
#